data_AF-A0A098S9S6-F1
#
_entry.id   AF-A0A098S9S6-F1
#
_cell.length_a   1.000
_cell.length_b   1.000
_cell.length_c   1.000
_cell.angle_alpha   90.00
_cell.angle_beta   90.00
_cell.angle_gamma   90.00
#
_symmetry.space_group_name_H-M   'P 1'
#
loop_
_entity.id
_entity.type
_entity.pdbx_description
1 polymer ?
#
loop_
_entity_poly.entity_id
_entity_poly.type
_entity_poly.pdbx_seq_one_letter_code
_entity_poly.pdbx_strand_id
1 'polypeptide(L)'
;MTTQKTLNLFYCGLCWLLFFTPLHLTAQDAISITFAPLPSQCIDDTVNCTAAVAYDFQVGVDCPFGQLQVDAFLNIFNDGSLIPIANALSGSYPAYSLSGSYPLGQHSFEVVVDDGCGNVQTAVLPFEVTDCGISTPVCNVGVLVELVLDYETGLETGPLAYLSYQDVLAQPVFDCTPPVTYSINFEGEAVDPEQYSILLDCEREGTQVLELHAQDDLGNSSNCISYLWVQNNSSYLCVGDLFGISGRIRTENGAPLEGVPVAISGQSSVAALTDEMGRYAFPSISEGLDYTLTPEYDEAPLNGVSTFDMVLISRHILGVQPLDSPYKRIAADTNGSGHISALDLIQLRRMILGIESSFDNLSSWRFVDAAYVFPDPANPWEEAFPEVININDLATAVSIGNDFIAIKIGDVNGDAETD
;
A
#
# COMPACT_ATOMS: atom_id res chain seq x y z
N MET A 1 -85.86 65.99 -37.13
CA MET A 1 -84.88 64.92 -37.42
C MET A 1 -85.50 63.62 -36.91
N THR A 2 -86.29 62.98 -37.79
CA THR A 2 -85.98 61.65 -38.38
C THR A 2 -86.03 60.54 -37.32
N THR A 3 -87.22 59.95 -37.06
CA THR A 3 -87.74 58.68 -37.63
C THR A 3 -86.91 57.46 -37.17
N GLN A 4 -87.45 56.33 -36.68
CA GLN A 4 -88.72 55.68 -37.01
C GLN A 4 -89.01 54.47 -36.08
N LYS A 5 -90.31 54.27 -35.77
CA LYS A 5 -91.11 53.01 -35.65
C LYS A 5 -90.66 51.91 -34.67
N THR A 6 -91.37 51.58 -33.58
CA THR A 6 -92.74 51.02 -33.36
C THR A 6 -93.03 49.63 -33.95
N LEU A 7 -93.29 48.64 -33.07
CA LEU A 7 -94.47 47.73 -32.99
C LEU A 7 -94.12 46.61 -31.97
N ASN A 8 -94.70 46.50 -30.77
CA ASN A 8 -96.06 46.05 -30.36
C ASN A 8 -96.57 44.76 -31.04
N LEU A 9 -96.82 43.72 -30.25
CA LEU A 9 -98.10 43.01 -30.03
C LEU A 9 -97.84 41.71 -29.21
N PHE A 10 -98.37 41.57 -27.99
CA PHE A 10 -99.70 41.07 -27.59
C PHE A 10 -99.81 39.52 -27.46
N TYR A 11 -99.94 39.09 -26.19
CA TYR A 11 -100.97 38.18 -25.65
C TYR A 11 -100.94 36.64 -25.86
N CYS A 12 -101.12 35.96 -24.71
CA CYS A 12 -102.14 34.93 -24.42
C CYS A 12 -101.70 33.46 -24.25
N GLY A 13 -102.29 32.80 -23.25
CA GLY A 13 -102.52 31.34 -23.19
C GLY A 13 -101.91 30.66 -21.95
N LEU A 14 -102.64 30.52 -20.85
CA LEU A 14 -103.28 29.27 -20.35
C LEU A 14 -102.32 28.08 -20.16
N CYS A 15 -102.01 27.68 -18.91
CA CYS A 15 -102.72 26.73 -18.03
C CYS A 15 -102.55 25.24 -18.40
N TRP A 16 -102.10 24.46 -17.39
CA TRP A 16 -102.25 23.01 -17.12
C TRP A 16 -101.04 22.04 -17.27
N LEU A 17 -100.88 21.27 -16.17
CA LEU A 17 -100.43 19.88 -16.02
C LEU A 17 -98.94 19.56 -15.79
N LEU A 18 -98.63 19.36 -14.50
CA LEU A 18 -97.96 18.19 -13.89
C LEU A 18 -97.02 17.37 -14.78
N PHE A 19 -95.71 17.45 -14.48
CA PHE A 19 -94.86 16.26 -14.51
C PHE A 19 -93.91 16.31 -13.32
N PHE A 20 -94.00 15.26 -12.49
CA PHE A 20 -92.95 14.85 -11.58
C PHE A 20 -91.65 14.78 -12.37
N THR A 21 -90.69 15.63 -12.05
CA THR A 21 -89.29 15.36 -12.40
C THR A 21 -88.88 14.16 -11.56
N PRO A 22 -88.42 13.04 -12.14
CA PRO A 22 -87.59 12.15 -11.36
C PRO A 22 -86.37 12.99 -10.98
N LEU A 23 -86.09 13.09 -9.68
CA LEU A 23 -84.78 13.52 -9.22
C LEU A 23 -83.81 12.48 -9.81
N HIS A 24 -83.21 12.79 -10.96
CA HIS A 24 -82.04 12.10 -11.44
C HIS A 24 -80.93 12.53 -10.49
N LEU A 25 -80.76 11.78 -9.40
CA LEU A 25 -79.57 11.83 -8.57
C LEU A 25 -78.45 11.20 -9.40
N THR A 26 -77.93 11.95 -10.37
CA THR A 26 -76.66 11.58 -11.01
C THR A 26 -75.58 11.88 -9.99
N ALA A 27 -74.96 10.81 -9.49
CA ALA A 27 -73.94 10.78 -8.47
C ALA A 27 -72.92 11.93 -8.58
N GLN A 28 -72.52 12.48 -7.45
CA GLN A 28 -71.22 13.13 -7.36
C GLN A 28 -70.54 12.82 -6.04
N ASP A 29 -70.57 11.54 -5.68
CA ASP A 29 -69.91 11.05 -4.48
C ASP A 29 -68.61 10.40 -4.94
N ALA A 30 -67.59 11.23 -5.13
CA ALA A 30 -66.28 10.78 -5.55
C ALA A 30 -65.57 10.12 -4.37
N ILE A 31 -65.12 8.89 -4.54
CA ILE A 31 -64.17 8.25 -3.62
C ILE A 31 -62.91 9.11 -3.59
N SER A 32 -62.48 9.54 -2.41
CA SER A 32 -61.22 10.26 -2.22
C SER A 32 -60.20 9.38 -1.53
N ILE A 33 -59.05 9.16 -2.17
CA ILE A 33 -57.91 8.47 -1.55
C ILE A 33 -56.86 9.53 -1.24
N THR A 34 -56.49 9.66 0.03
CA THR A 34 -55.51 10.66 0.49
C THR A 34 -54.36 9.97 1.20
N PHE A 35 -53.14 10.38 0.89
CA PHE A 35 -51.91 9.84 1.46
C PHE A 35 -50.85 10.93 1.50
N ALA A 36 -49.91 10.81 2.42
CA ALA A 36 -48.72 11.64 2.45
C ALA A 36 -47.60 10.95 1.65
N PRO A 37 -46.73 11.69 0.95
CA PRO A 37 -45.54 11.11 0.35
C PRO A 37 -44.71 10.41 1.42
N LEU A 38 -44.36 9.15 1.18
CA LEU A 38 -43.47 8.40 2.06
C LEU A 38 -42.01 8.84 1.79
N PRO A 39 -41.20 9.15 2.81
CA PRO A 39 -39.76 9.34 2.63
C PRO A 39 -39.12 8.03 2.13
N SER A 40 -37.94 8.12 1.50
CA SER A 40 -37.18 6.94 1.11
C SER A 40 -36.94 6.03 2.32
N GLN A 41 -37.08 4.74 2.10
CA GLN A 41 -36.93 3.72 3.13
C GLN A 41 -35.52 3.15 3.03
N CYS A 42 -34.81 3.18 4.15
CA CYS A 42 -33.41 2.77 4.19
C CYS A 42 -33.26 1.27 4.40
N ILE A 43 -32.36 0.66 3.63
CA ILE A 43 -31.83 -0.65 3.95
C ILE A 43 -30.73 -0.47 4.99
N ASP A 44 -31.02 -0.87 6.23
CA ASP A 44 -30.05 -0.90 7.33
C ASP A 44 -29.60 -2.35 7.64
N ASP A 45 -30.30 -3.35 7.10
CA ASP A 45 -30.00 -4.78 7.24
C ASP A 45 -29.40 -5.30 5.93
N THR A 46 -28.07 -5.45 5.95
CA THR A 46 -27.27 -5.89 4.82
C THR A 46 -27.36 -7.40 4.56
N VAL A 47 -28.16 -8.17 5.30
CA VAL A 47 -28.26 -9.62 5.09
C VAL A 47 -29.18 -9.98 3.91
N ASN A 48 -30.30 -9.28 3.76
CA ASN A 48 -31.33 -9.62 2.77
C ASN A 48 -31.57 -8.55 1.70
N CYS A 49 -30.93 -7.38 1.83
CA CYS A 49 -31.11 -6.23 0.91
C CYS A 49 -32.58 -5.84 0.72
N THR A 50 -33.34 -5.79 1.82
CA THR A 50 -34.73 -5.35 1.82
C THR A 50 -35.01 -4.40 2.98
N ALA A 51 -35.84 -3.39 2.76
CA ALA A 51 -36.32 -2.49 3.81
C ALA A 51 -37.78 -2.76 4.17
N ALA A 52 -38.10 -2.63 5.45
CA ALA A 52 -39.48 -2.66 5.92
C ALA A 52 -40.16 -1.33 5.54
N VAL A 53 -41.31 -1.43 4.88
CA VAL A 53 -42.08 -0.28 4.40
C VAL A 53 -43.47 -0.36 5.02
N ALA A 54 -43.96 0.77 5.55
CA ALA A 54 -45.33 0.96 5.99
C ALA A 54 -45.90 2.23 5.36
N TYR A 55 -46.96 2.09 4.55
CA TYR A 55 -47.56 3.19 3.80
C TYR A 55 -49.01 3.38 4.21
N ASP A 56 -49.27 4.45 4.94
CA ASP A 56 -50.59 4.81 5.42
C ASP A 56 -51.37 5.64 4.39
N PHE A 57 -52.64 5.32 4.22
CA PHE A 57 -53.57 6.09 3.40
C PHE A 57 -54.97 6.12 4.00
N GLN A 58 -55.74 7.13 3.63
CA GLN A 58 -57.11 7.31 4.06
C GLN A 58 -58.07 7.29 2.88
N VAL A 59 -59.21 6.65 3.09
CA VAL A 59 -60.30 6.55 2.12
C VAL A 59 -61.47 7.38 2.65
N GLY A 60 -61.98 8.27 1.81
CA GLY A 60 -63.25 8.96 2.00
C GLY A 60 -64.26 8.40 1.01
N VAL A 61 -65.41 7.96 1.52
CA VAL A 61 -66.55 7.54 0.71
C VAL A 61 -67.79 8.31 1.14
N ASP A 62 -68.64 8.65 0.19
CA ASP A 62 -69.98 9.17 0.45
C ASP A 62 -71.01 8.19 -0.14
N CYS A 63 -71.02 6.96 0.41
CA CYS A 63 -72.09 6.01 0.11
C CYS A 63 -72.67 5.35 1.37
N PRO A 64 -73.93 5.67 1.75
CA PRO A 64 -74.53 5.20 3.00
C PRO A 64 -75.01 3.73 2.99
N PHE A 65 -75.06 3.07 1.82
CA PHE A 65 -75.60 1.70 1.68
C PHE A 65 -74.66 0.73 0.94
N GLY A 66 -73.48 1.18 0.53
CA GLY A 66 -72.50 0.36 -0.17
C GLY A 66 -71.60 -0.44 0.77
N GLN A 67 -71.11 -1.58 0.30
CA GLN A 67 -70.09 -2.34 0.99
C GLN A 67 -68.72 -1.96 0.42
N LEU A 68 -67.91 -1.27 1.23
CA LEU A 68 -66.57 -0.85 0.84
C LEU A 68 -65.65 -2.06 0.62
N GLN A 69 -65.05 -2.15 -0.56
CA GLN A 69 -64.01 -3.10 -0.89
C GLN A 69 -62.73 -2.34 -1.22
N VAL A 70 -61.61 -2.77 -0.62
CA VAL A 70 -60.28 -2.19 -0.84
C VAL A 70 -59.36 -3.32 -1.26
N ASP A 71 -58.93 -3.28 -2.52
CA ASP A 71 -57.95 -4.20 -3.08
C ASP A 71 -56.61 -3.47 -3.24
N ALA A 72 -55.52 -4.16 -2.94
CA ALA A 72 -54.17 -3.61 -3.05
C ALA A 72 -53.30 -4.51 -3.91
N PHE A 73 -52.52 -3.87 -4.78
CA PHE A 73 -51.57 -4.49 -5.68
C PHE A 73 -50.18 -3.87 -5.48
N LEU A 74 -49.14 -4.67 -5.64
CA LEU A 74 -47.74 -4.24 -5.66
C LEU A 74 -47.26 -4.22 -7.11
N ASN A 75 -46.70 -3.08 -7.52
CA ASN A 75 -45.92 -2.94 -8.74
C ASN A 75 -44.43 -2.86 -8.35
N ILE A 76 -43.74 -3.99 -8.42
CA ILE A 76 -42.33 -4.08 -8.02
C ILE A 76 -41.44 -3.50 -9.12
N PHE A 77 -40.44 -2.69 -8.77
CA PHE A 77 -39.56 -1.99 -9.73
C PHE A 77 -40.29 -1.07 -10.73
N ASN A 78 -41.58 -0.81 -10.49
CA ASN A 78 -42.48 -0.12 -11.42
C ASN A 78 -42.44 -0.72 -12.85
N ASP A 79 -42.37 -2.05 -12.96
CA ASP A 79 -42.31 -2.78 -14.24
C ASP A 79 -43.68 -2.89 -14.95
N GLY A 80 -44.77 -2.52 -14.26
CA GLY A 80 -46.14 -2.56 -14.73
C GLY A 80 -46.87 -3.87 -14.42
N SER A 81 -46.22 -4.82 -13.75
CA SER A 81 -46.81 -6.07 -13.27
C SER A 81 -47.48 -5.84 -11.91
N LEU A 82 -48.78 -6.10 -11.82
CA LEU A 82 -49.55 -5.91 -10.60
C LEU A 82 -49.73 -7.23 -9.84
N ILE A 83 -49.10 -7.33 -8.67
CA ILE A 83 -49.16 -8.51 -7.79
C ILE A 83 -50.19 -8.25 -6.68
N PRO A 84 -51.28 -9.04 -6.55
CA PRO A 84 -52.24 -8.85 -5.47
C PRO A 84 -51.61 -9.11 -4.09
N ILE A 85 -51.79 -8.17 -3.15
CA ILE A 85 -51.15 -8.20 -1.82
C ILE A 85 -52.15 -8.06 -0.67
N ALA A 86 -53.26 -8.81 -0.72
CA ALA A 86 -54.32 -8.74 0.29
C ALA A 86 -53.83 -8.94 1.74
N ASN A 87 -52.78 -9.74 1.95
CA ASN A 87 -52.21 -9.98 3.29
C ASN A 87 -51.35 -8.83 3.83
N ALA A 88 -50.90 -7.91 2.96
CA ALA A 88 -50.10 -6.75 3.34
C ALA A 88 -50.98 -5.55 3.75
N LEU A 89 -52.27 -5.59 3.39
CA LEU A 89 -53.25 -4.57 3.72
C LEU A 89 -53.79 -4.79 5.13
N SER A 90 -53.70 -3.76 5.96
CA SER A 90 -54.22 -3.72 7.32
C SER A 90 -55.02 -2.44 7.57
N GLY A 91 -55.75 -2.41 8.67
CA GLY A 91 -56.60 -1.27 9.04
C GLY A 91 -58.06 -1.45 8.65
N SER A 92 -58.83 -0.37 8.82
CA SER A 92 -60.27 -0.33 8.58
C SER A 92 -60.70 1.10 8.29
N TYR A 93 -61.77 1.27 7.51
CA TYR A 93 -62.29 2.59 7.16
C TYR A 93 -62.35 3.56 8.35
N PRO A 94 -61.84 4.80 8.21
CA PRO A 94 -61.30 5.40 6.99
C PRO A 94 -59.79 5.18 6.77
N ALA A 95 -59.08 4.50 7.66
CA ALA A 95 -57.61 4.45 7.67
C ALA A 95 -57.05 3.06 7.40
N TYR A 96 -56.15 2.97 6.44
CA TYR A 96 -55.52 1.74 5.99
C TYR A 96 -54.00 1.89 5.94
N SER A 97 -53.30 0.77 6.06
CA SER A 97 -51.83 0.72 5.98
C SER A 97 -51.39 -0.49 5.17
N LEU A 98 -50.42 -0.28 4.29
CA LEU A 98 -49.75 -1.34 3.53
C LEU A 98 -48.36 -1.56 4.10
N SER A 99 -48.09 -2.78 4.57
CA SER A 99 -46.80 -3.12 5.18
C SER A 99 -46.14 -4.34 4.55
N GLY A 100 -44.83 -4.29 4.36
CA GLY A 100 -44.04 -5.41 3.83
C GLY A 100 -42.54 -5.13 3.83
N SER A 101 -41.75 -6.07 3.33
CA SER A 101 -40.30 -5.90 3.10
C SER A 101 -40.03 -5.92 1.60
N TYR A 102 -39.33 -4.90 1.09
CA TYR A 102 -39.15 -4.68 -0.34
C TYR A 102 -37.67 -4.46 -0.69
N PRO A 103 -37.22 -4.94 -1.87
CA PRO A 103 -35.84 -4.81 -2.29
C PRO A 103 -35.49 -3.36 -2.66
N LEU A 104 -34.20 -3.09 -2.90
CA LEU A 104 -33.71 -1.79 -3.38
C LEU A 104 -34.36 -1.39 -4.71
N GLY A 105 -34.85 -0.15 -4.79
CA GLY A 105 -35.40 0.43 -6.01
C GLY A 105 -36.68 1.22 -5.82
N GLN A 106 -37.28 1.59 -6.95
CA GLN A 106 -38.52 2.35 -7.03
C GLN A 106 -39.70 1.40 -7.16
N HIS A 107 -40.72 1.57 -6.32
CA HIS A 107 -41.90 0.71 -6.26
C HIS A 107 -43.16 1.54 -6.19
N SER A 108 -44.31 0.89 -6.39
CA SER A 108 -45.59 1.53 -6.12
C SER A 108 -46.62 0.52 -5.65
N PHE A 109 -47.47 0.97 -4.73
CA PHE A 109 -48.73 0.28 -4.44
C PHE A 109 -49.82 0.87 -5.31
N GLU A 110 -50.65 0.02 -5.88
CA GLU A 110 -51.89 0.42 -6.54
C GLU A 110 -53.07 -0.04 -5.68
N VAL A 111 -53.83 0.93 -5.18
CA VAL A 111 -55.02 0.67 -4.36
C VAL A 111 -56.25 0.95 -5.21
N VAL A 112 -57.12 -0.05 -5.29
CA VAL A 112 -58.41 0.03 -5.97
C VAL A 112 -59.50 -0.01 -4.90
N VAL A 113 -60.28 1.06 -4.83
CA VAL A 113 -61.38 1.20 -3.87
C VAL A 113 -62.70 1.17 -4.64
N ASP A 114 -63.57 0.25 -4.28
CA ASP A 114 -64.96 0.17 -4.74
C ASP A 114 -65.88 0.49 -3.55
N ASP A 115 -66.73 1.52 -3.70
CA ASP A 115 -67.64 1.95 -2.64
C ASP A 115 -68.92 1.09 -2.54
N GLY A 116 -69.10 0.11 -3.42
CA GLY A 116 -70.28 -0.76 -3.51
C GLY A 116 -71.51 -0.08 -4.11
N CYS A 117 -71.37 1.17 -4.58
CA CYS A 117 -72.43 1.99 -5.17
C CYS A 117 -72.18 2.29 -6.65
N GLY A 118 -71.13 1.66 -7.21
CA GLY A 118 -70.76 1.71 -8.61
C GLY A 118 -69.63 2.69 -8.91
N ASN A 119 -69.08 3.37 -7.89
CA ASN A 119 -67.88 4.17 -8.06
C ASN A 119 -66.65 3.31 -7.73
N VAL A 120 -65.66 3.37 -8.62
CA VAL A 120 -64.37 2.73 -8.42
C VAL A 120 -63.29 3.77 -8.64
N GLN A 121 -62.38 3.89 -7.68
CA GLN A 121 -61.25 4.81 -7.75
C GLN A 121 -59.95 4.06 -7.52
N THR A 122 -58.97 4.37 -8.36
CA THR A 122 -57.60 3.86 -8.23
C THR A 122 -56.68 4.98 -7.77
N ALA A 123 -55.75 4.66 -6.88
CA ALA A 123 -54.63 5.52 -6.51
C ALA A 123 -53.31 4.75 -6.56
N VAL A 124 -52.26 5.42 -7.03
CA VAL A 124 -50.89 4.90 -7.04
C VAL A 124 -50.11 5.60 -5.94
N LEU A 125 -49.56 4.81 -5.03
CA LEU A 125 -48.78 5.26 -3.87
C LEU A 125 -47.31 4.89 -4.14
N PRO A 126 -46.49 5.81 -4.66
CA PRO A 126 -45.09 5.54 -4.98
C PRO A 126 -44.23 5.57 -3.71
N PHE A 127 -43.29 4.63 -3.61
CA PHE A 127 -42.26 4.61 -2.57
C PHE A 127 -40.93 4.13 -3.14
N GLU A 128 -39.85 4.48 -2.45
CA GLU A 128 -38.49 4.12 -2.84
C GLU A 128 -37.78 3.46 -1.67
N VAL A 129 -37.04 2.40 -1.97
CA VAL A 129 -36.11 1.75 -1.07
C VAL A 129 -34.70 2.09 -1.54
N THR A 130 -33.93 2.77 -0.70
CA THR A 130 -32.54 3.19 -0.99
C THR A 130 -31.56 2.50 -0.06
N ASP A 131 -30.34 2.30 -0.54
CA ASP A 131 -29.24 1.88 0.32
C ASP A 131 -28.74 3.07 1.14
N CYS A 132 -28.63 2.88 2.46
CA CYS A 132 -28.23 3.93 3.39
C CYS A 132 -27.08 3.49 4.29
N GLY A 133 -26.54 2.28 4.12
CA GLY A 133 -25.58 1.74 5.07
C GLY A 133 -24.84 0.52 4.56
N ILE A 134 -23.54 0.51 4.84
CA ILE A 134 -22.65 -0.59 4.55
C ILE A 134 -22.29 -1.35 5.84
N SER A 135 -22.16 -2.68 5.76
CA SER A 135 -21.78 -3.50 6.90
C SER A 135 -20.39 -3.13 7.42
N THR A 136 -20.17 -3.21 8.74
CA THR A 136 -18.85 -3.03 9.32
C THR A 136 -17.87 -4.12 8.85
N PRO A 137 -16.69 -3.78 8.32
CA PRO A 137 -15.65 -4.76 7.99
C PRO A 137 -15.15 -5.49 9.24
N VAL A 138 -14.66 -6.71 9.05
CA VAL A 138 -13.99 -7.46 10.14
C VAL A 138 -12.49 -7.34 9.94
N CYS A 139 -11.83 -6.68 10.89
CA CYS A 139 -10.38 -6.52 10.93
C CYS A 139 -9.71 -7.71 11.64
N ASN A 140 -8.60 -8.19 11.10
CA ASN A 140 -7.62 -8.99 11.85
C ASN A 140 -7.06 -8.12 12.99
N VAL A 141 -6.87 -8.71 14.17
CA VAL A 141 -6.31 -8.01 15.34
C VAL A 141 -4.94 -8.59 15.65
N GLY A 142 -3.94 -7.73 15.86
CA GLY A 142 -2.60 -8.14 16.27
C GLY A 142 -1.72 -8.54 15.09
N VAL A 143 -1.71 -7.74 14.03
CA VAL A 143 -0.76 -7.92 12.92
C VAL A 143 0.64 -7.57 13.43
N LEU A 144 1.63 -8.42 13.13
CA LEU A 144 3.03 -8.17 13.43
C LEU A 144 3.77 -7.89 12.12
N VAL A 145 4.48 -6.77 12.06
CA VAL A 145 5.29 -6.39 10.91
C VAL A 145 6.71 -6.10 11.39
N GLU A 146 7.68 -6.68 10.72
CA GLU A 146 9.10 -6.43 10.94
C GLU A 146 9.62 -5.46 9.89
N LEU A 147 10.33 -4.42 10.33
CA LEU A 147 11.00 -3.49 9.43
C LEU A 147 12.26 -4.14 8.85
N VAL A 148 12.44 -4.04 7.53
CA VAL A 148 13.59 -4.61 6.81
C VAL A 148 14.32 -3.53 6.03
N LEU A 149 15.64 -3.69 5.88
CA LEU A 149 16.42 -2.86 4.97
C LEU A 149 16.25 -3.38 3.54
N ASP A 150 15.81 -2.51 2.64
CA ASP A 150 15.80 -2.82 1.20
C ASP A 150 17.22 -2.59 0.64
N TYR A 151 17.95 -3.69 0.43
CA TYR A 151 19.28 -3.66 -0.17
C TYR A 151 19.26 -3.76 -1.70
N GLU A 152 18.09 -3.97 -2.33
CA GLU A 152 18.00 -4.30 -3.76
C GLU A 152 17.84 -3.07 -4.66
N THR A 153 17.26 -1.98 -4.15
CA THR A 153 16.90 -0.82 -4.99
C THR A 153 17.95 0.29 -5.04
N GLY A 154 19.02 0.21 -4.23
CA GLY A 154 20.08 1.23 -4.19
C GLY A 154 19.58 2.63 -3.81
N LEU A 155 18.36 2.73 -3.30
CA LEU A 155 17.71 3.97 -2.88
C LEU A 155 17.90 4.17 -1.37
N GLU A 156 18.23 5.40 -1.01
CA GLU A 156 18.54 5.92 0.33
C GLU A 156 17.32 5.94 1.28
N THR A 157 16.47 4.93 1.23
CA THR A 157 15.36 4.81 2.16
C THR A 157 15.80 3.87 3.28
N GLY A 158 15.64 4.33 4.52
CA GLY A 158 15.90 3.53 5.71
C GLY A 158 15.06 2.24 5.75
N PRO A 159 14.97 1.57 6.90
CA PRO A 159 14.17 0.35 7.00
C PRO A 159 12.69 0.67 6.76
N LEU A 160 12.06 -0.06 5.84
CA LEU A 160 10.68 0.16 5.42
C LEU A 160 9.89 -1.16 5.41
N ALA A 161 8.60 -1.06 5.67
CA ALA A 161 7.64 -2.11 5.37
C ALA A 161 6.36 -1.52 4.77
N TYR A 162 5.73 -2.26 3.85
CA TYR A 162 4.44 -1.90 3.30
C TYR A 162 3.37 -2.83 3.85
N LEU A 163 2.27 -2.24 4.33
CA LEU A 163 1.10 -3.00 4.77
C LEU A 163 -0.09 -2.61 3.91
N SER A 164 -0.74 -3.60 3.30
CA SER A 164 -1.95 -3.40 2.49
C SER A 164 -3.21 -3.54 3.33
N TYR A 165 -4.32 -2.94 2.90
CA TYR A 165 -5.63 -3.18 3.52
C TYR A 165 -5.99 -4.68 3.55
N GLN A 166 -5.49 -5.46 2.58
CA GLN A 166 -5.74 -6.91 2.49
C GLN A 166 -5.14 -7.70 3.65
N ASP A 167 -4.04 -7.21 4.23
CA ASP A 167 -3.39 -7.86 5.37
C ASP A 167 -4.21 -7.68 6.66
N VAL A 168 -4.98 -6.59 6.73
CA VAL A 168 -5.83 -6.24 7.87
C VAL A 168 -7.26 -6.76 7.68
N LEU A 169 -7.75 -6.89 6.46
CA LEU A 169 -9.12 -7.35 6.19
C LEU A 169 -9.27 -8.86 6.41
N ALA A 170 -10.07 -9.27 7.39
CA ALA A 170 -10.33 -10.68 7.68
C ALA A 170 -11.33 -11.31 6.69
N GLN A 171 -12.35 -10.55 6.30
CA GLN A 171 -13.34 -10.98 5.31
C GLN A 171 -13.86 -9.79 4.50
N PRO A 172 -14.15 -9.96 3.20
CA PRO A 172 -14.83 -8.95 2.40
C PRO A 172 -16.20 -8.58 2.99
N VAL A 173 -16.50 -7.30 2.96
CA VAL A 173 -17.81 -6.75 3.30
C VAL A 173 -18.81 -7.11 2.20
N PHE A 174 -19.98 -7.59 2.62
CA PHE A 174 -21.14 -7.69 1.75
C PHE A 174 -21.92 -6.38 1.79
N ASP A 175 -22.30 -5.92 0.62
CA ASP A 175 -23.07 -4.70 0.41
C ASP A 175 -24.13 -4.89 -0.68
N CYS A 176 -25.25 -4.17 -0.55
CA CYS A 176 -26.37 -4.28 -1.48
C CYS A 176 -26.13 -3.49 -2.78
N THR A 177 -25.18 -2.56 -2.77
CA THR A 177 -24.82 -1.71 -3.90
C THR A 177 -23.31 -1.82 -4.23
N PRO A 178 -22.84 -2.99 -4.71
CA PRO A 178 -21.44 -3.17 -5.07
C PRO A 178 -21.02 -2.26 -6.24
N PRO A 179 -19.72 -1.92 -6.37
CA PRO A 179 -18.56 -2.41 -5.63
C PRO A 179 -18.33 -1.75 -4.26
N VAL A 180 -17.65 -2.47 -3.37
CA VAL A 180 -17.10 -1.94 -2.11
C VAL A 180 -15.61 -1.66 -2.29
N THR A 181 -15.19 -0.46 -1.91
CA THR A 181 -13.80 -0.02 -1.88
C THR A 181 -13.28 -0.03 -0.43
N TYR A 182 -11.96 -0.19 -0.28
CA TYR A 182 -11.31 -0.24 1.02
C TYR A 182 -10.15 0.75 1.07
N SER A 183 -9.99 1.40 2.22
CA SER A 183 -8.80 2.18 2.53
C SER A 183 -8.27 1.84 3.92
N ILE A 184 -6.96 2.00 4.10
CA ILE A 184 -6.25 1.75 5.34
C ILE A 184 -5.56 3.04 5.77
N ASN A 185 -5.84 3.49 6.98
CA ASN A 185 -5.36 4.78 7.51
C ASN A 185 -4.90 4.60 8.97
N PHE A 186 -4.04 5.48 9.47
CA PHE A 186 -3.72 5.51 10.89
C PHE A 186 -4.84 6.21 11.67
N GLU A 187 -5.11 5.75 12.89
CA GLU A 187 -6.08 6.38 13.77
C GLU A 187 -5.68 7.83 14.08
N GLY A 188 -6.61 8.77 13.90
CA GLY A 188 -6.41 10.19 14.16
C GLY A 188 -5.80 10.99 13.01
N GLU A 189 -5.42 10.35 11.91
CA GLU A 189 -5.01 11.02 10.67
C GLU A 189 -6.20 11.32 9.76
N ALA A 190 -5.99 12.18 8.77
CA ALA A 190 -7.03 12.44 7.77
C ALA A 190 -7.22 11.20 6.89
N VAL A 191 -8.47 10.71 6.82
CA VAL A 191 -8.81 9.53 6.02
C VAL A 191 -8.66 9.84 4.55
N ASP A 192 -7.77 9.11 3.87
CA ASP A 192 -7.67 9.08 2.42
C ASP A 192 -8.40 7.83 1.88
N PRO A 193 -9.52 8.00 1.15
CA PRO A 193 -10.28 6.87 0.60
C PRO A 193 -9.52 6.11 -0.51
N GLU A 194 -8.45 6.67 -1.08
CA GLU A 194 -7.64 6.02 -2.12
C GLU A 194 -6.38 5.34 -1.54
N GLN A 195 -6.17 5.37 -0.22
CA GLN A 195 -5.01 4.77 0.42
C GLN A 195 -5.18 3.25 0.63
N TYR A 196 -4.70 2.46 -0.33
CA TYR A 196 -4.75 0.99 -0.28
C TYR A 196 -3.60 0.35 0.51
N SER A 197 -2.53 1.09 0.76
CA SER A 197 -1.40 0.63 1.57
C SER A 197 -0.77 1.78 2.35
N ILE A 198 -0.19 1.44 3.50
CA ILE A 198 0.59 2.37 4.33
C ILE A 198 2.06 1.99 4.30
N LEU A 199 2.90 3.02 4.42
CA LEU A 199 4.33 2.88 4.64
C LEU A 199 4.59 2.88 6.15
N LEU A 200 5.38 1.90 6.59
CA LEU A 200 5.86 1.79 7.95
C LEU A 200 7.37 2.01 7.93
N ASP A 201 7.81 2.97 8.73
CA ASP A 201 9.21 3.30 8.94
C ASP A 201 9.51 3.35 10.45
N CYS A 202 10.69 3.83 10.79
CA CYS A 202 11.12 3.95 12.18
C CYS A 202 10.35 4.96 13.02
N GLU A 203 9.63 5.92 12.42
CA GLU A 203 8.76 6.82 13.18
C GLU A 203 7.50 6.09 13.68
N ARG A 204 7.16 4.95 13.06
CA ARG A 204 6.00 4.11 13.37
C ARG A 204 6.35 2.88 14.20
N GLU A 205 7.53 2.82 14.83
CA GLU A 205 7.90 1.70 15.73
C GLU A 205 6.91 1.55 16.90
N GLY A 206 6.65 0.31 17.31
CA GLY A 206 5.78 0.01 18.44
C GLY A 206 4.34 -0.27 18.02
N THR A 207 3.40 -0.05 18.94
CA THR A 207 2.00 -0.32 18.69
C THR A 207 1.36 0.83 17.94
N GLN A 208 0.92 0.55 16.71
CA GLN A 208 0.16 1.46 15.88
C GLN A 208 -1.32 1.04 15.89
N VAL A 209 -2.21 2.02 15.84
CA VAL A 209 -3.65 1.80 15.70
C VAL A 209 -4.07 2.22 14.31
N LEU A 210 -4.77 1.33 13.61
CA LEU A 210 -5.18 1.50 12.23
C LEU A 210 -6.68 1.50 12.13
N GLU A 211 -7.20 2.29 11.21
CA GLU A 211 -8.59 2.27 10.78
C GLU A 211 -8.67 1.73 9.36
N LEU A 212 -9.43 0.65 9.17
CA LEU A 212 -9.80 0.15 7.86
C LEU A 212 -11.23 0.59 7.55
N HIS A 213 -11.39 1.36 6.49
CA HIS A 213 -12.68 1.86 6.03
C HIS A 213 -13.16 1.03 4.84
N ALA A 214 -14.45 0.70 4.83
CA ALA A 214 -15.16 0.15 3.68
C ALA A 214 -16.18 1.18 3.21
N GLN A 215 -16.24 1.43 1.90
CA GLN A 215 -17.13 2.42 1.30
C GLN A 215 -17.81 1.86 0.04
N ASP A 216 -19.11 2.11 -0.08
CA ASP A 216 -19.90 1.79 -1.28
C ASP A 216 -19.87 2.94 -2.31
N ASP A 217 -20.46 2.70 -3.49
CA ASP A 217 -20.56 3.69 -4.57
C ASP A 217 -21.49 4.87 -4.25
N LEU A 218 -22.34 4.75 -3.22
CA LEU A 218 -23.26 5.79 -2.76
C LEU A 218 -22.64 6.69 -1.68
N GLY A 219 -21.42 6.38 -1.26
CA GLY A 219 -20.66 7.11 -0.25
C GLY A 219 -20.94 6.68 1.18
N ASN A 220 -21.78 5.66 1.41
CA ASN A 220 -21.95 5.06 2.72
C ASN A 220 -20.64 4.40 3.12
N SER A 221 -20.20 4.64 4.36
CA SER A 221 -18.94 4.12 4.85
C SER A 221 -19.08 3.57 6.27
N SER A 222 -18.28 2.55 6.56
CA SER A 222 -18.12 1.97 7.88
C SER A 222 -16.65 1.60 8.09
N ASN A 223 -16.22 1.49 9.35
CA ASN A 223 -14.82 1.20 9.65
C ASN A 223 -14.65 0.18 10.78
N CYS A 224 -13.49 -0.48 10.77
CA CYS A 224 -13.01 -1.27 11.90
C CYS A 224 -11.62 -0.81 12.33
N ILE A 225 -11.33 -1.00 13.62
CA ILE A 225 -10.03 -0.69 14.21
C ILE A 225 -9.19 -1.96 14.29
N SER A 226 -7.92 -1.85 13.94
CA SER A 226 -6.91 -2.90 14.12
C SER A 226 -5.70 -2.38 14.89
N TYR A 227 -5.00 -3.31 15.54
CA TYR A 227 -3.74 -3.06 16.22
C TYR A 227 -2.62 -3.74 15.46
N LEU A 228 -1.62 -2.94 15.12
CA LEU A 228 -0.40 -3.35 14.45
C LEU A 228 0.75 -3.23 15.45
N TRP A 229 1.60 -4.25 15.53
CA TRP A 229 2.86 -4.15 16.26
C TRP A 229 4.02 -4.13 15.27
N VAL A 230 4.61 -2.95 15.11
CA VAL A 230 5.81 -2.74 14.28
C VAL A 230 7.03 -3.05 15.14
N GLN A 231 7.77 -4.07 14.72
CA GLN A 231 8.99 -4.50 15.41
C GLN A 231 10.23 -4.04 14.66
N ASN A 232 11.18 -3.59 15.46
CA ASN A 232 12.56 -3.51 15.07
C ASN A 232 13.38 -4.56 15.85
N ASN A 233 13.58 -5.74 15.26
CA ASN A 233 14.38 -6.81 15.88
C ASN A 233 15.89 -6.60 15.70
N SER A 234 16.30 -5.56 14.97
CA SER A 234 17.70 -5.21 14.77
C SER A 234 17.99 -3.93 15.54
N SER A 235 18.70 -4.05 16.67
CA SER A 235 18.98 -2.97 17.65
C SER A 235 19.58 -1.65 17.11
N TYR A 236 19.85 -1.55 15.81
CA TYR A 236 20.42 -0.41 15.11
C TYR A 236 19.54 0.19 14.00
N LEU A 237 18.38 -0.39 13.65
CA LEU A 237 17.59 0.10 12.50
C LEU A 237 16.86 1.43 12.76
N CYS A 238 16.31 1.64 13.95
CA CYS A 238 15.46 2.79 14.29
C CYS A 238 16.03 3.73 15.35
N VAL A 239 17.33 3.63 15.61
CA VAL A 239 18.01 4.57 16.49
C VAL A 239 18.38 5.79 15.65
N GLY A 240 17.60 6.88 15.81
CA GLY A 240 17.92 8.18 15.21
C GLY A 240 19.36 8.59 15.50
N ASP A 241 19.99 9.21 14.51
CA ASP A 241 21.35 9.79 14.55
C ASP A 241 22.52 8.80 14.64
N LEU A 242 22.42 7.59 14.06
CA LEU A 242 23.60 6.74 13.87
C LEU A 242 24.09 6.84 12.43
N PHE A 243 25.14 7.64 12.23
CA PHE A 243 25.83 7.64 10.96
C PHE A 243 26.61 6.33 10.83
N GLY A 244 26.47 5.64 9.70
CA GLY A 244 27.14 4.36 9.45
C GLY A 244 28.22 4.49 8.40
N ILE A 245 29.39 3.89 8.62
CA ILE A 245 30.37 3.69 7.56
C ILE A 245 30.45 2.20 7.27
N SER A 246 30.31 1.81 6.01
CA SER A 246 30.38 0.40 5.61
C SER A 246 31.07 0.20 4.27
N GLY A 247 31.59 -1.02 4.08
CA GLY A 247 32.25 -1.42 2.85
C GLY A 247 32.52 -2.92 2.81
N ARG A 248 33.20 -3.36 1.76
CA ARG A 248 33.56 -4.75 1.51
C ARG A 248 35.03 -4.89 1.11
N ILE A 249 35.64 -6.00 1.45
CA ILE A 249 36.99 -6.36 1.04
C ILE A 249 36.92 -7.62 0.19
N ARG A 250 37.44 -7.54 -1.03
CA ARG A 250 37.47 -8.65 -2.00
C ARG A 250 38.79 -8.72 -2.75
N THR A 251 39.19 -9.90 -3.20
CA THR A 251 40.32 -10.03 -4.13
C THR A 251 39.96 -9.50 -5.52
N GLU A 252 40.94 -9.34 -6.42
CA GLU A 252 40.66 -8.92 -7.81
C GLU A 252 39.73 -9.88 -8.56
N ASN A 253 39.70 -11.15 -8.14
CA ASN A 253 38.83 -12.20 -8.70
C ASN A 253 37.40 -12.17 -8.12
N GLY A 254 37.13 -11.25 -7.17
CA GLY A 254 35.84 -11.08 -6.52
C GLY A 254 35.58 -11.98 -5.31
N ALA A 255 36.57 -12.76 -4.86
CA ALA A 255 36.43 -13.58 -3.66
C ALA A 255 36.39 -12.67 -2.41
N PRO A 256 35.41 -12.84 -1.50
CA PRO A 256 35.37 -12.09 -0.24
C PRO A 256 36.54 -12.48 0.66
N LEU A 257 37.09 -11.55 1.44
CA LEU A 257 38.14 -11.85 2.42
C LEU A 257 37.62 -11.67 3.85
N GLU A 258 37.50 -12.76 4.59
CA GLU A 258 37.02 -12.79 5.97
C GLU A 258 38.14 -12.42 6.98
N GLY A 259 37.73 -11.89 8.14
CA GLY A 259 38.62 -11.75 9.29
C GLY A 259 39.62 -10.59 9.22
N VAL A 260 39.51 -9.70 8.23
CA VAL A 260 40.38 -8.53 8.09
C VAL A 260 39.97 -7.46 9.11
N PRO A 261 40.88 -7.04 10.02
CA PRO A 261 40.63 -5.87 10.84
C PRO A 261 40.72 -4.59 10.00
N VAL A 262 39.60 -3.89 9.94
CA VAL A 262 39.49 -2.53 9.42
C VAL A 262 39.46 -1.60 10.61
N ALA A 263 40.35 -0.62 10.66
CA ALA A 263 40.36 0.41 11.68
C ALA A 263 39.76 1.71 11.12
N ILE A 264 38.96 2.40 11.93
CA ILE A 264 38.66 3.82 11.75
C ILE A 264 39.62 4.63 12.61
N SER A 265 40.17 5.68 12.01
CA SER A 265 40.92 6.73 12.71
C SER A 265 40.39 8.12 12.36
N GLY A 266 40.81 9.13 13.11
CA GLY A 266 40.28 10.50 13.08
C GLY A 266 39.79 10.90 14.47
N GLN A 267 38.48 11.18 14.58
CA GLN A 267 37.83 11.52 15.85
C GLN A 267 37.26 10.29 16.61
N SER A 268 37.31 9.12 15.99
CA SER A 268 36.99 7.82 16.59
C SER A 268 38.18 6.86 16.40
N SER A 269 38.30 5.87 17.28
CA SER A 269 39.32 4.83 17.20
C SER A 269 38.69 3.49 17.57
N VAL A 270 38.14 2.84 16.55
CA VAL A 270 37.44 1.55 16.65
C VAL A 270 37.90 0.68 15.47
N ALA A 271 37.99 -0.63 15.70
CA ALA A 271 38.23 -1.60 14.65
C ALA A 271 37.06 -2.58 14.53
N ALA A 272 36.76 -3.01 13.30
CA ALA A 272 35.78 -4.02 12.97
C ALA A 272 36.44 -5.11 12.12
N LEU A 273 36.00 -6.36 12.25
CA LEU A 273 36.44 -7.46 11.41
C LEU A 273 35.49 -7.65 10.23
N THR A 274 36.00 -8.05 9.07
CA THR A 274 35.16 -8.49 7.94
C THR A 274 34.47 -9.82 8.23
N ASP A 275 33.21 -9.95 7.79
CA ASP A 275 32.43 -11.19 7.86
C ASP A 275 32.75 -12.19 6.74
N GLU A 276 32.10 -13.37 6.72
CA GLU A 276 32.21 -14.42 5.68
C GLU A 276 31.95 -13.91 4.24
N MET A 277 31.27 -12.76 4.10
CA MET A 277 31.01 -12.12 2.80
C MET A 277 31.98 -10.96 2.51
N GLY A 278 33.02 -10.80 3.34
CA GLY A 278 34.03 -9.75 3.27
C GLY A 278 33.51 -8.38 3.67
N ARG A 279 32.35 -8.27 4.33
CA ARG A 279 31.72 -6.99 4.68
C ARG A 279 32.19 -6.53 6.05
N TYR A 280 32.42 -5.23 6.18
CA TYR A 280 32.67 -4.58 7.46
C TYR A 280 31.73 -3.37 7.62
N ALA A 281 31.42 -3.04 8.87
CA ALA A 281 30.58 -1.89 9.19
C ALA A 281 30.95 -1.29 10.54
N PHE A 282 30.85 0.04 10.60
CA PHE A 282 31.00 0.83 11.80
C PHE A 282 29.68 1.57 12.05
N PRO A 283 28.79 0.99 12.86
CA PRO A 283 27.58 1.69 13.26
C PRO A 283 27.90 2.80 14.25
N SER A 284 27.00 3.77 14.40
CA SER A 284 27.06 4.80 15.47
C SER A 284 28.24 5.77 15.39
N ILE A 285 28.59 6.20 14.20
CA ILE A 285 29.62 7.21 13.94
C ILE A 285 28.98 8.61 14.00
N SER A 286 29.75 9.64 14.38
CA SER A 286 29.25 11.02 14.49
C SER A 286 29.28 11.75 13.13
N GLU A 287 28.24 12.51 12.82
CA GLU A 287 28.17 13.32 11.59
C GLU A 287 29.14 14.51 11.57
N GLY A 288 29.38 15.03 10.36
CA GLY A 288 30.14 16.26 10.14
C GLY A 288 31.61 16.18 10.54
N LEU A 289 32.14 14.96 10.68
CA LEU A 289 33.54 14.69 11.03
C LEU A 289 34.24 13.90 9.91
N ASP A 290 35.56 13.95 9.95
CA ASP A 290 36.44 13.24 9.03
C ASP A 290 36.85 11.87 9.61
N TYR A 291 36.84 10.86 8.75
CA TYR A 291 37.21 9.48 9.07
C TYR A 291 38.17 8.92 8.04
N THR A 292 39.15 8.16 8.51
CA THR A 292 40.06 7.38 7.67
C THR A 292 39.89 5.90 7.97
N LEU A 293 39.56 5.13 6.94
CA LEU A 293 39.47 3.68 6.97
C LEU A 293 40.81 3.06 6.60
N THR A 294 41.31 2.16 7.43
CA THR A 294 42.61 1.51 7.26
C THR A 294 42.47 0.01 7.52
N PRO A 295 42.37 -0.83 6.48
CA PRO A 295 42.50 -2.27 6.62
C PRO A 295 43.97 -2.65 6.84
N GLU A 296 44.23 -3.58 7.74
CA GLU A 296 45.57 -4.13 7.99
C GLU A 296 45.44 -5.65 8.15
N TYR A 297 46.25 -6.42 7.42
CA TYR A 297 46.23 -7.88 7.57
C TYR A 297 47.59 -8.46 7.24
N ASP A 298 48.26 -9.00 8.25
CA ASP A 298 49.59 -9.59 8.14
C ASP A 298 49.62 -11.02 8.69
N GLU A 299 48.75 -11.86 8.13
CA GLU A 299 48.62 -13.27 8.51
C GLU A 299 48.94 -14.20 7.35
N ALA A 300 49.41 -15.41 7.70
CA ALA A 300 49.77 -16.49 6.77
C ALA A 300 50.48 -16.01 5.49
N PRO A 301 51.73 -15.51 5.55
CA PRO A 301 52.42 -14.92 4.38
C PRO A 301 52.61 -15.85 3.18
N LEU A 302 52.55 -17.17 3.39
CA LEU A 302 52.67 -18.18 2.33
C LEU A 302 51.32 -18.71 1.81
N ASN A 303 50.18 -18.20 2.29
CA ASN A 303 48.87 -18.59 1.77
C ASN A 303 48.75 -18.22 0.28
N GLY A 304 48.49 -19.21 -0.58
CA GLY A 304 48.49 -19.07 -2.05
C GLY A 304 49.88 -18.90 -2.70
N VAL A 305 50.95 -18.75 -1.92
CA VAL A 305 52.28 -18.48 -2.48
C VAL A 305 53.00 -19.78 -2.83
N SER A 306 53.22 -20.01 -4.12
CA SER A 306 53.81 -21.25 -4.62
C SER A 306 55.00 -21.04 -5.56
N THR A 307 55.66 -22.14 -5.95
CA THR A 307 56.67 -22.08 -7.01
C THR A 307 56.08 -21.74 -8.38
N PHE A 308 54.76 -21.87 -8.56
CA PHE A 308 54.09 -21.50 -9.80
C PHE A 308 54.03 -19.98 -9.96
N ASP A 309 53.78 -19.24 -8.89
CA ASP A 309 53.84 -17.77 -8.85
C ASP A 309 55.21 -17.26 -9.25
N MET A 310 56.26 -17.87 -8.72
CA MET A 310 57.64 -17.56 -9.11
C MET A 310 57.88 -17.76 -10.63
N VAL A 311 57.24 -18.76 -11.25
CA VAL A 311 57.33 -18.96 -12.71
C VAL A 311 56.61 -17.85 -13.45
N LEU A 312 55.44 -17.42 -12.99
CA LEU A 312 54.68 -16.32 -13.60
C LEU A 312 55.44 -14.99 -13.50
N ILE A 313 56.00 -14.67 -12.32
CA ILE A 313 56.84 -13.49 -12.10
C ILE A 313 58.10 -13.54 -12.99
N SER A 314 58.77 -14.70 -13.08
CA SER A 314 59.94 -14.87 -13.94
C SER A 314 59.61 -14.64 -15.43
N ARG A 315 58.47 -15.16 -15.90
CA ARG A 315 58.01 -14.93 -17.28
C ARG A 315 57.67 -13.47 -17.55
N HIS A 316 57.18 -12.75 -16.54
CA HIS A 316 56.95 -11.32 -16.60
C HIS A 316 58.26 -10.53 -16.75
N ILE A 317 59.25 -10.80 -15.89
CA ILE A 317 60.58 -10.18 -15.94
C ILE A 317 61.27 -10.41 -17.30
N LEU A 318 61.11 -11.61 -17.86
CA LEU A 318 61.68 -11.98 -19.17
C LEU A 318 60.90 -11.43 -20.37
N GLY A 319 59.77 -10.75 -20.17
CA GLY A 319 58.91 -10.25 -21.25
C GLY A 319 58.22 -11.36 -22.07
N VAL A 320 58.16 -12.59 -21.54
CA VAL A 320 57.53 -13.74 -22.21
C VAL A 320 56.03 -13.74 -22.00
N GLN A 321 55.58 -13.39 -20.79
CA GLN A 321 54.17 -13.27 -20.45
C GLN A 321 54.01 -12.18 -19.40
N PRO A 322 53.42 -11.02 -19.74
CA PRO A 322 53.22 -9.96 -18.77
C PRO A 322 52.15 -10.35 -17.73
N LEU A 323 52.27 -9.85 -16.51
CA LEU A 323 51.17 -9.81 -15.55
C LEU A 323 50.14 -8.79 -16.06
N ASP A 324 48.90 -9.20 -16.12
CA ASP A 324 47.81 -8.56 -16.87
C ASP A 324 46.91 -7.65 -16.03
N SER A 325 47.19 -7.52 -14.73
CA SER A 325 46.53 -6.57 -13.84
C SER A 325 47.53 -5.77 -12.99
N PRO A 326 47.17 -4.55 -12.55
CA PRO A 326 47.98 -3.79 -11.60
C PRO A 326 48.12 -4.52 -10.26
N TYR A 327 47.07 -5.22 -9.80
CA TYR A 327 47.08 -5.95 -8.54
C TYR A 327 48.08 -7.11 -8.55
N LYS A 328 48.15 -7.90 -9.63
CA LYS A 328 49.19 -8.95 -9.78
C LYS A 328 50.60 -8.38 -9.79
N ARG A 329 50.77 -7.18 -10.37
CA ARG A 329 52.08 -6.50 -10.38
C ARG A 329 52.49 -6.05 -8.99
N ILE A 330 51.55 -5.52 -8.21
CA ILE A 330 51.76 -5.17 -6.81
C ILE A 330 52.06 -6.43 -5.99
N ALA A 331 51.32 -7.52 -6.20
CA ALA A 331 51.57 -8.81 -5.55
C ALA A 331 52.99 -9.36 -5.85
N ALA A 332 53.52 -9.10 -7.05
CA ALA A 332 54.85 -9.55 -7.47
C ALA A 332 56.02 -8.74 -6.87
N ASP A 333 55.79 -7.51 -6.39
CA ASP A 333 56.80 -6.65 -5.75
C ASP A 333 56.89 -6.97 -4.25
N THR A 334 57.46 -8.13 -3.94
CA THR A 334 57.45 -8.68 -2.58
C THR A 334 58.32 -7.92 -1.59
N ASN A 335 59.28 -7.13 -2.09
CA ASN A 335 60.17 -6.32 -1.26
C ASN A 335 59.77 -4.83 -1.18
N GLY A 336 58.66 -4.45 -1.83
CA GLY A 336 58.12 -3.09 -1.81
C GLY A 336 59.01 -2.05 -2.49
N SER A 337 59.79 -2.46 -3.48
CA SER A 337 60.73 -1.58 -4.18
C SER A 337 60.07 -0.74 -5.29
N GLY A 338 58.80 -0.98 -5.60
CA GLY A 338 58.07 -0.31 -6.66
C GLY A 338 58.40 -0.81 -8.06
N HIS A 339 59.05 -1.96 -8.20
CA HIS A 339 59.36 -2.58 -9.49
C HIS A 339 59.62 -4.08 -9.37
N ILE A 340 59.22 -4.85 -10.38
CA ILE A 340 59.32 -6.31 -10.36
C ILE A 340 60.68 -6.74 -10.90
N SER A 341 61.45 -7.45 -10.07
CA SER A 341 62.83 -7.81 -10.36
C SER A 341 63.19 -9.23 -9.88
N ALA A 342 64.43 -9.64 -10.15
CA ALA A 342 64.96 -10.90 -9.62
C ALA A 342 65.10 -10.89 -8.08
N LEU A 343 65.10 -9.72 -7.44
CA LEU A 343 65.18 -9.62 -5.97
C LEU A 343 63.88 -10.12 -5.32
N ASP A 344 62.73 -9.88 -5.94
CA ASP A 344 61.42 -10.37 -5.46
C ASP A 344 61.37 -11.89 -5.48
N LEU A 345 61.86 -12.50 -6.56
CA LEU A 345 62.00 -13.95 -6.67
C LEU A 345 62.94 -14.53 -5.60
N ILE A 346 63.98 -13.79 -5.20
CA ILE A 346 64.90 -14.22 -4.14
C ILE A 346 64.18 -14.19 -2.79
N GLN A 347 63.43 -13.14 -2.49
CA GLN A 347 62.69 -13.02 -1.24
C GLN A 347 61.59 -14.09 -1.14
N LEU A 348 60.77 -14.26 -2.18
CA LEU A 348 59.78 -15.34 -2.26
C LEU A 348 60.39 -16.72 -2.05
N ARG A 349 61.54 -16.98 -2.69
CA ARG A 349 62.24 -18.25 -2.50
C ARG A 349 62.68 -18.45 -1.06
N ARG A 350 63.16 -17.40 -0.38
CA ARG A 350 63.59 -17.47 1.02
C ARG A 350 62.40 -17.71 1.95
N MET A 351 61.26 -17.09 1.68
CA MET A 351 59.98 -17.32 2.37
C MET A 351 59.53 -18.79 2.21
N ILE A 352 59.44 -19.30 0.98
CA ILE A 352 59.03 -20.69 0.69
C ILE A 352 59.97 -21.71 1.34
N LEU A 353 61.27 -21.42 1.40
CA LEU A 353 62.26 -22.28 2.05
C LEU A 353 62.26 -22.16 3.59
N GLY A 354 61.44 -21.29 4.17
CA GLY A 354 61.38 -21.03 5.62
C GLY A 354 62.64 -20.36 6.16
N ILE A 355 63.42 -19.70 5.30
CA ILE A 355 64.57 -18.87 5.71
C ILE A 355 64.07 -17.54 6.27
N GLU A 356 62.96 -17.04 5.75
CA GLU A 356 62.25 -15.85 6.22
C GLU A 356 60.80 -16.25 6.53
N SER A 357 60.19 -15.55 7.51
CA SER A 357 58.81 -15.79 7.95
C SER A 357 57.86 -14.63 7.67
N SER A 358 58.37 -13.48 7.23
CA SER A 358 57.62 -12.27 6.92
C SER A 358 58.30 -11.49 5.79
N PHE A 359 57.55 -10.64 5.10
CA PHE A 359 58.11 -9.70 4.14
C PHE A 359 58.78 -8.54 4.88
N ASP A 360 59.84 -7.98 4.30
CA ASP A 360 60.54 -6.84 4.90
C ASP A 360 59.74 -5.56 4.63
N ASN A 361 59.26 -4.90 5.68
CA ASN A 361 58.51 -3.63 5.62
C ASN A 361 57.17 -3.69 4.84
N LEU A 362 56.62 -4.88 4.62
CA LEU A 362 55.32 -5.08 4.00
C LEU A 362 54.48 -6.07 4.80
N SER A 363 53.19 -5.81 4.90
CA SER A 363 52.20 -6.80 5.34
C SER A 363 51.98 -7.86 4.26
N SER A 364 51.57 -9.05 4.68
CA SER A 364 51.29 -10.16 3.78
C SER A 364 50.09 -9.92 2.84
N TRP A 365 49.20 -9.00 3.20
CA TRP A 365 48.14 -8.47 2.37
C TRP A 365 48.25 -6.96 2.25
N ARG A 366 47.97 -6.44 1.06
CA ARG A 366 47.79 -5.00 0.82
C ARG A 366 46.39 -4.73 0.31
N PHE A 367 45.93 -3.51 0.49
CA PHE A 367 44.58 -3.09 0.16
C PHE A 367 44.62 -1.84 -0.67
N VAL A 368 43.74 -1.75 -1.66
CA VAL A 368 43.58 -0.57 -2.51
C VAL A 368 42.11 -0.20 -2.53
N ASP A 369 41.78 1.08 -2.46
CA ASP A 369 40.40 1.55 -2.67
C ASP A 369 39.87 0.99 -4.01
N ALA A 370 38.73 0.29 -3.98
CA ALA A 370 38.13 -0.31 -5.16
C ALA A 370 37.66 0.74 -6.19
N ALA A 371 37.42 1.98 -5.76
CA ALA A 371 37.11 3.10 -6.64
C ALA A 371 38.35 3.70 -7.32
N TYR A 372 39.56 3.35 -6.89
CA TYR A 372 40.80 3.87 -7.46
C TYR A 372 41.05 3.31 -8.86
N VAL A 373 41.31 4.21 -9.82
CA VAL A 373 41.66 3.86 -11.20
C VAL A 373 43.13 4.14 -11.43
N PHE A 374 43.91 3.09 -11.67
CA PHE A 374 45.33 3.22 -12.01
C PHE A 374 45.52 4.00 -13.33
N PRO A 375 46.29 5.11 -13.34
CA PRO A 375 46.54 5.90 -14.56
C PRO A 375 47.18 5.06 -15.68
N ASP A 376 48.18 4.27 -15.32
CA ASP A 376 48.77 3.22 -16.17
C ASP A 376 48.68 1.86 -15.46
N PRO A 377 47.74 0.98 -15.85
CA PRO A 377 47.65 -0.38 -15.30
C PRO A 377 48.93 -1.22 -15.51
N ALA A 378 49.79 -0.87 -16.47
CA ALA A 378 51.07 -1.54 -16.67
C ALA A 378 52.16 -1.04 -15.69
N ASN A 379 51.98 0.12 -15.08
CA ASN A 379 52.87 0.71 -14.09
C ASN A 379 52.08 1.23 -12.87
N PRO A 380 51.66 0.33 -11.95
CA PRO A 380 50.83 0.73 -10.81
C PRO A 380 51.51 1.69 -9.82
N TRP A 381 52.83 1.89 -9.94
CA TRP A 381 53.62 2.80 -9.11
C TRP A 381 53.89 4.16 -9.76
N GLU A 382 53.28 4.46 -10.93
CA GLU A 382 53.37 5.79 -11.55
C GLU A 382 52.88 6.89 -10.58
N GLU A 383 51.79 6.59 -9.88
CA GLU A 383 51.27 7.39 -8.77
C GLU A 383 51.10 6.49 -7.55
N ALA A 384 51.23 7.08 -6.35
CA ALA A 384 50.96 6.35 -5.12
C ALA A 384 49.46 6.05 -5.03
N PHE A 385 49.10 4.78 -5.08
CA PHE A 385 47.72 4.35 -4.90
C PHE A 385 47.30 4.44 -3.42
N PRO A 386 46.02 4.74 -3.14
CA PRO A 386 45.52 4.86 -1.78
C PRO A 386 45.34 3.48 -1.15
N GLU A 387 45.99 3.25 0.00
CA GLU A 387 45.76 2.09 0.86
C GLU A 387 44.75 2.37 1.99
N VAL A 388 44.18 3.58 1.98
CA VAL A 388 43.17 4.06 2.93
C VAL A 388 42.06 4.76 2.19
N ILE A 389 40.86 4.74 2.75
CA ILE A 389 39.73 5.54 2.25
C ILE A 389 39.50 6.69 3.23
N ASN A 390 39.49 7.92 2.72
CA ASN A 390 39.21 9.12 3.52
C ASN A 390 37.80 9.61 3.23
N ILE A 391 36.99 9.72 4.27
CA ILE A 391 35.63 10.24 4.24
C ILE A 391 35.69 11.60 4.95
N ASN A 392 35.45 12.68 4.21
CA ASN A 392 35.47 14.03 4.76
C ASN A 392 34.04 14.50 5.03
N ASP A 393 33.85 15.24 6.12
CA ASP A 393 32.58 15.86 6.50
C ASP A 393 31.38 14.90 6.32
N LEU A 394 31.35 13.78 7.07
CA LEU A 394 30.33 12.74 6.92
C LEU A 394 28.90 13.34 7.01
N ALA A 395 28.28 13.55 5.85
CA ALA A 395 27.05 14.33 5.71
C ALA A 395 25.79 13.49 5.52
N THR A 396 25.94 12.20 5.16
CA THR A 396 24.83 11.27 4.93
C THR A 396 24.73 10.28 6.08
N ALA A 397 23.50 9.94 6.47
CA ALA A 397 23.23 8.97 7.54
C ALA A 397 23.94 7.62 7.34
N VAL A 398 24.27 7.25 6.09
CA VAL A 398 25.13 6.10 5.82
C VAL A 398 26.10 6.43 4.68
N SER A 399 27.38 6.11 4.86
CA SER A 399 28.41 6.06 3.82
C SER A 399 28.61 4.60 3.38
N ILE A 400 28.23 4.32 2.14
CA ILE A 400 28.34 3.01 1.49
C ILE A 400 29.33 3.08 0.33
N GLY A 401 29.83 1.91 -0.11
CA GLY A 401 30.76 1.82 -1.25
C GLY A 401 32.21 2.11 -0.89
N ASN A 402 32.57 2.07 0.39
CA ASN A 402 33.97 2.17 0.85
C ASN A 402 34.67 0.81 0.69
N ASP A 403 34.72 0.29 -0.53
CA ASP A 403 35.20 -1.06 -0.80
C ASP A 403 36.73 -1.08 -1.01
N PHE A 404 37.39 -2.17 -0.62
CA PHE A 404 38.81 -2.39 -0.88
C PHE A 404 39.03 -3.64 -1.75
N ILE A 405 40.03 -3.56 -2.62
CA ILE A 405 40.62 -4.71 -3.30
C ILE A 405 41.82 -5.22 -2.49
N ALA A 406 41.73 -6.46 -2.03
CA ALA A 406 42.78 -7.17 -1.31
C ALA A 406 43.78 -7.83 -2.29
N ILE A 407 45.06 -7.68 -1.99
CA ILE A 407 46.18 -8.16 -2.78
C ILE A 407 47.06 -9.01 -1.88
N LYS A 408 47.16 -10.32 -2.16
CA LYS A 408 48.06 -11.21 -1.44
C LYS A 408 49.47 -11.04 -1.99
N ILE A 409 50.42 -10.62 -1.15
CA ILE A 409 51.81 -10.45 -1.58
C ILE A 409 52.44 -11.82 -1.88
N GLY A 410 52.98 -11.97 -3.08
CA GLY A 410 53.60 -13.19 -3.56
C GLY A 410 52.69 -14.15 -4.32
N ASP A 411 51.37 -13.99 -4.23
CA ASP A 411 50.37 -14.79 -4.93
C ASP A 411 49.90 -14.00 -6.16
N VAL A 412 50.37 -14.40 -7.35
CA VAL A 412 50.05 -13.70 -8.60
C VAL A 412 49.08 -14.49 -9.49
N ASN A 413 48.82 -15.76 -9.14
CA ASN A 413 47.77 -16.55 -9.79
C ASN A 413 46.41 -16.41 -9.08
N GLY A 414 46.38 -15.85 -7.86
CA GLY A 414 45.20 -15.52 -7.08
C GLY A 414 44.52 -16.73 -6.46
N ASP A 415 45.29 -17.70 -5.97
CA ASP A 415 44.79 -18.94 -5.36
C ASP A 415 44.88 -19.00 -3.82
N ALA A 416 45.23 -17.88 -3.16
CA ALA A 416 45.13 -17.76 -1.71
C ALA A 416 43.72 -18.05 -1.17
N GLU A 417 43.65 -18.78 -0.07
CA GLU A 417 42.41 -19.04 0.66
C GLU A 417 41.95 -17.75 1.38
N THR A 418 40.65 -17.50 1.40
CA THR A 418 40.08 -16.22 1.87
C THR A 418 39.17 -16.33 3.09
N ASP A 419 39.06 -17.54 3.64
CA ASP A 419 38.06 -17.97 4.64
C ASP A 419 38.73 -18.50 5.92
#